data_AF-A0A1Z1MUQ4-F1
#
_entry.id   AF-A0A1Z1MUQ4-F1
#
_cell.length_a   1.000
_cell.length_b   1.000
_cell.length_c   1.000
_cell.angle_alpha   90.00
_cell.angle_beta   90.00
_cell.angle_gamma   90.00
#
_symmetry.space_group_name_H-M   'P 1'
#
loop_
_entity.id
_entity.type
_entity.pdbx_description
1 polymer ?
#
loop_
_entity_poly.entity_id
_entity_poly.type
_entity_poly.pdbx_seq_one_letter_code
_entity_poly.pdbx_strand_id
1 'polypeptide(L)'
;MKREILLKKLDLLHISLEVILTSRKDIICNEEFRRLQICLKNKEYNQKQNFVVLIEYIYHLKKFVINKYIDQLACSITKDDKILEQYILKFYYNYFKNKKYYINYKSFVVKHKQKITIENNAIVTLKIISQLNKDNGVYNLIQYLKK
;
A
#
# COMPACT_ATOMS: atom_id res chain seq x y z
N MET A 1 -19.13 -4.25 1.19
CA MET A 1 -17.91 -3.87 0.43
C MET A 1 -17.62 -4.98 -0.57
N LYS A 2 -17.44 -4.68 -1.86
CA LYS A 2 -17.10 -5.71 -2.85
C LYS A 2 -15.65 -6.17 -2.59
N ARG A 3 -15.42 -7.48 -2.51
CA ARG A 3 -14.11 -8.11 -2.23
C ARG A 3 -12.99 -7.54 -3.12
N GLU A 4 -13.29 -7.34 -4.40
CA GLU A 4 -12.34 -6.82 -5.39
C GLU A 4 -11.83 -5.41 -5.07
N ILE A 5 -12.70 -4.54 -4.55
CA ILE A 5 -12.34 -3.16 -4.19
C ILE A 5 -11.36 -3.17 -3.02
N LEU A 6 -11.66 -3.99 -2.01
CA LEU A 6 -10.79 -4.16 -0.84
C LEU A 6 -9.42 -4.69 -1.22
N LEU A 7 -9.37 -5.79 -1.98
CA LEU A 7 -8.10 -6.41 -2.40
C LEU A 7 -7.26 -5.43 -3.22
N LYS A 8 -7.88 -4.71 -4.16
CA LYS A 8 -7.21 -3.66 -4.93
C LYS A 8 -6.60 -2.57 -4.03
N LYS A 9 -7.29 -2.16 -2.97
CA LYS A 9 -6.78 -1.15 -2.02
C LYS A 9 -5.68 -1.68 -1.13
N LEU A 10 -5.74 -2.94 -0.73
CA LEU A 10 -4.64 -3.61 -0.05
C LEU A 10 -3.41 -3.69 -0.96
N ASP A 11 -3.57 -4.03 -2.23
CA ASP A 11 -2.47 -4.05 -3.20
C ASP A 11 -1.83 -2.67 -3.36
N LEU A 12 -2.63 -1.60 -3.43
CA LEU A 12 -2.12 -0.23 -3.49
C LEU A 12 -1.33 0.14 -2.23
N LEU A 13 -1.83 -0.23 -1.05
CA LEU A 13 -1.13 -0.03 0.21
C LEU A 13 0.19 -0.83 0.27
N HIS A 14 0.19 -2.06 -0.26
CA HIS A 14 1.38 -2.90 -0.35
C HIS A 14 2.44 -2.30 -1.25
N ILE A 15 2.04 -1.79 -2.42
CA ILE A 15 2.95 -1.10 -3.34
C ILE A 15 3.58 0.10 -2.65
N SER A 16 2.79 0.89 -1.91
CA SER A 16 3.30 2.03 -1.14
C SER A 16 4.37 1.61 -0.12
N LEU A 17 4.09 0.58 0.67
CA LEU A 17 5.05 0.02 1.64
C LEU A 17 6.31 -0.52 0.96
N GLU A 18 6.17 -1.25 -0.14
CA GLU A 18 7.29 -1.77 -0.92
C GLU A 18 8.21 -0.64 -1.42
N VAL A 19 7.64 0.46 -1.91
CA VAL A 19 8.43 1.62 -2.37
C VAL A 19 9.20 2.27 -1.22
N ILE A 20 8.57 2.42 -0.05
CA ILE A 20 9.22 2.99 1.14
C ILE A 20 10.38 2.08 1.59
N LEU A 21 10.13 0.77 1.69
CA LEU A 21 11.10 -0.21 2.17
C LEU A 21 12.28 -0.44 1.22
N THR A 22 12.02 -0.48 -0.09
CA THR A 22 13.08 -0.62 -1.10
C THR A 22 13.99 0.61 -1.13
N SER A 23 13.43 1.80 -0.85
CA SER A 23 14.23 3.04 -0.74
C SER A 23 15.18 3.03 0.46
N ARG A 24 14.87 2.24 1.51
CA ARG A 24 15.71 2.10 2.71
C ARG A 24 16.90 1.14 2.53
N LYS A 25 16.88 0.28 1.49
CA LYS A 25 17.86 -0.81 1.29
C LYS A 25 18.03 -1.75 2.50
N ASP A 26 17.02 -1.81 3.39
CA ASP A 26 17.03 -2.67 4.58
C ASP A 26 16.51 -4.07 4.19
N ILE A 27 17.45 -5.00 3.98
CA ILE A 27 17.14 -6.36 3.49
C ILE A 27 16.25 -7.11 4.48
N ILE A 28 16.53 -7.01 5.78
CA ILE A 28 15.80 -7.73 6.83
C ILE A 28 14.35 -7.24 6.88
N CYS A 29 14.14 -5.93 6.88
CA CYS A 29 12.81 -5.35 6.89
C CYS A 29 12.00 -5.72 5.63
N ASN A 30 12.66 -5.77 4.46
CA ASN A 30 12.04 -6.21 3.21
C ASN A 30 11.63 -7.70 3.26
N GLU A 31 12.44 -8.58 3.85
CA GLU A 31 12.10 -10.00 4.00
C GLU A 31 10.93 -10.22 4.95
N GLU A 32 10.90 -9.54 6.09
CA GLU A 32 9.77 -9.59 7.02
C GLU A 32 8.46 -9.15 6.36
N PHE A 33 8.52 -8.06 5.57
CA PHE A 33 7.36 -7.58 4.81
C PHE A 33 6.89 -8.60 3.77
N ARG A 34 7.81 -9.23 3.02
CA ARG A 34 7.48 -10.28 2.05
C ARG A 34 6.81 -11.48 2.72
N ARG A 35 7.28 -11.91 3.89
CA ARG A 35 6.64 -12.99 4.66
C ARG A 35 5.21 -12.64 5.02
N LEU A 36 4.98 -11.41 5.50
CA LEU A 36 3.65 -10.89 5.84
C LEU A 36 2.71 -10.86 4.62
N GLN A 37 3.22 -10.55 3.42
CA GLN A 37 2.46 -10.62 2.16
C GLN A 37 2.15 -12.06 1.72
N ILE A 38 3.10 -12.98 1.82
CA ILE A 38 2.92 -14.39 1.42
C ILE A 38 1.87 -15.07 2.30
N CYS A 39 1.91 -14.84 3.62
CA CYS A 39 0.90 -15.36 4.55
C CYS A 39 -0.53 -14.91 4.20
N LEU A 40 -0.68 -13.74 3.58
CA LEU A 40 -1.97 -13.21 3.12
C LEU A 40 -2.46 -13.88 1.82
N LYS A 41 -1.52 -14.15 0.91
CA LYS A 41 -1.81 -14.72 -0.41
C LYS A 41 -2.11 -16.22 -0.34
N ASN A 42 -1.51 -16.92 0.62
CA ASN A 42 -1.60 -18.38 0.75
C ASN A 42 -2.78 -18.86 1.62
N LYS A 43 -3.57 -17.97 2.24
CA LYS A 43 -4.76 -18.36 3.00
C LYS A 43 -5.94 -18.56 2.04
N GLU A 44 -6.59 -19.72 2.09
CA GLU A 44 -7.83 -20.00 1.33
C GLU A 44 -8.97 -19.08 1.82
N TYR A 45 -9.56 -18.31 0.90
CA TYR A 45 -10.53 -17.26 1.23
C TYR A 45 -11.95 -17.81 1.32
N ASN A 46 -12.41 -18.21 2.51
CA ASN A 46 -13.83 -18.48 2.81
C ASN A 46 -14.52 -17.21 3.39
N GLN A 47 -15.78 -16.95 3.03
CA GLN A 47 -16.47 -15.67 3.33
C GLN A 47 -16.55 -15.27 4.82
N LYS A 48 -16.64 -16.21 5.77
CA LYS A 48 -16.70 -15.91 7.22
C LYS A 48 -15.30 -15.78 7.84
N GLN A 49 -14.32 -16.53 7.38
CA GLN A 49 -12.92 -16.43 7.80
C GLN A 49 -12.27 -15.11 7.32
N ASN A 50 -12.79 -14.52 6.25
CA ASN A 50 -12.22 -13.33 5.61
C ASN A 50 -12.14 -12.07 6.49
N PHE A 51 -13.10 -11.82 7.39
CA PHE A 51 -13.10 -10.58 8.18
C PHE A 51 -12.07 -10.60 9.31
N VAL A 52 -12.02 -11.72 10.05
CA VAL A 52 -11.06 -11.91 11.16
C VAL A 52 -9.63 -11.89 10.61
N VAL A 53 -9.36 -12.63 9.53
CA VAL A 53 -8.05 -12.66 8.88
C VAL A 53 -7.62 -11.28 8.38
N LEU A 54 -8.56 -10.47 7.89
CA LEU A 54 -8.26 -9.10 7.45
C LEU A 54 -7.97 -8.15 8.61
N ILE A 55 -8.69 -8.28 9.73
CA ILE A 55 -8.40 -7.52 10.95
C ILE A 55 -7.02 -7.90 11.49
N GLU A 56 -6.73 -9.19 11.61
CA GLU A 56 -5.39 -9.68 12.00
C GLU A 56 -4.32 -9.11 11.08
N TYR A 57 -4.58 -9.11 9.78
CA TYR A 57 -3.65 -8.54 8.81
C TYR A 57 -3.40 -7.05 9.05
N ILE A 58 -4.47 -6.25 9.18
CA ILE A 58 -4.36 -4.81 9.47
C ILE A 58 -3.59 -4.57 10.77
N TYR A 59 -3.86 -5.38 11.79
CA TYR A 59 -3.15 -5.32 13.07
C TYR A 59 -1.65 -5.60 12.91
N HIS A 60 -1.28 -6.68 12.22
CA HIS A 60 0.12 -7.01 11.96
C HIS A 60 0.83 -5.96 11.10
N LEU A 61 0.14 -5.41 10.08
CA LEU A 61 0.66 -4.33 9.26
C LEU A 61 0.88 -3.05 10.08
N LYS A 62 -0.07 -2.66 10.93
CA LYS A 62 0.09 -1.53 11.86
C LYS A 62 1.33 -1.73 12.74
N LYS A 63 1.42 -2.90 13.39
CA LYS A 63 2.54 -3.23 14.27
C LYS A 63 3.87 -3.18 13.53
N PHE A 64 3.92 -3.73 12.31
CA PHE A 64 5.11 -3.69 11.47
C PHE A 64 5.52 -2.26 11.10
N VAL A 65 4.56 -1.42 10.68
CA VAL A 65 4.80 -0.02 10.32
C VAL A 65 5.39 0.76 11.49
N ILE A 66 4.80 0.61 12.68
CA ILE A 66 5.26 1.32 13.89
C ILE A 66 6.64 0.80 14.34
N ASN A 67 6.80 -0.52 14.47
CA ASN A 67 8.03 -1.10 15.00
C ASN A 67 9.26 -0.84 14.12
N LYS A 68 9.05 -0.63 12.82
CA LYS A 68 10.13 -0.39 11.85
C LYS A 68 10.27 1.09 11.48
N TYR A 69 9.54 1.98 12.15
CA TYR A 69 9.55 3.44 11.91
C TYR A 69 9.17 3.83 10.47
N ILE A 70 8.34 3.02 9.82
CA ILE A 70 7.92 3.23 8.42
C ILE A 70 6.97 4.43 8.32
N ASP A 71 6.20 4.68 9.36
CA ASP A 71 5.37 5.87 9.53
C ASP A 71 6.20 7.16 9.52
N GLN A 72 7.36 7.16 10.18
CA GLN A 72 8.27 8.31 10.20
C GLN A 72 8.90 8.55 8.83
N LEU A 73 9.29 7.48 8.13
CA LEU A 73 9.78 7.57 6.75
C LEU A 73 8.69 8.09 5.80
N ALA A 74 7.45 7.63 5.96
CA ALA A 74 6.33 8.14 5.19
C ALA A 74 6.11 9.64 5.46
N CYS A 75 6.22 10.07 6.73
CA CYS A 75 6.19 11.49 7.09
C CYS A 75 7.31 12.30 6.43
N SER A 76 8.54 11.79 6.39
CA SER A 76 9.66 12.52 5.76
C SER A 76 9.47 12.64 4.25
N ILE A 77 8.98 11.58 3.58
CA ILE A 77 8.66 11.62 2.15
C ILE A 77 7.59 12.68 1.86
N THR A 78 6.57 12.83 2.71
CA THR A 78 5.51 13.84 2.49
C THR A 78 5.95 15.30 2.69
N LYS A 79 7.12 15.54 3.28
CA LYS A 79 7.61 16.89 3.60
C LYS A 79 8.59 17.45 2.56
N ASP A 80 9.14 16.60 1.71
CA ASP A 80 10.14 16.98 0.70
C ASP A 80 9.58 16.66 -0.69
N ASP A 81 9.34 17.72 -1.48
CA ASP A 81 8.72 17.60 -2.80
C ASP A 81 9.56 16.74 -3.77
N LYS A 82 10.90 16.82 -3.70
CA LYS A 82 11.78 16.03 -4.58
C LYS A 82 11.71 14.56 -4.21
N ILE A 83 11.70 14.25 -2.91
CA ILE A 83 11.57 12.86 -2.43
C ILE A 83 10.17 12.32 -2.76
N LEU A 84 9.13 13.16 -2.63
CA LEU A 84 7.76 12.80 -2.97
C LEU A 84 7.61 12.46 -4.47
N GLU A 85 8.18 13.27 -5.36
CA GLU A 85 8.20 12.99 -6.80
C GLU A 85 8.89 11.65 -7.11
N GLN A 86 10.05 11.39 -6.50
CA GLN A 86 10.75 10.11 -6.67
C GLN A 86 9.93 8.93 -6.15
N TYR A 87 9.27 9.09 -5.00
CA TYR A 87 8.36 8.09 -4.45
C TYR A 87 7.21 7.80 -5.42
N ILE A 88 6.56 8.84 -5.97
CA ILE A 88 5.46 8.71 -6.92
C ILE A 88 5.90 7.95 -8.18
N LEU A 89 7.09 8.27 -8.72
CA LEU A 89 7.65 7.58 -9.88
C LEU A 89 7.90 6.09 -9.60
N LYS A 90 8.46 5.75 -8.43
CA LYS A 90 8.68 4.36 -8.01
C LYS A 90 7.36 3.62 -7.77
N PHE A 91 6.37 4.29 -7.17
CA PHE A 91 5.03 3.75 -6.99
C PHE A 91 4.38 3.41 -8.32
N TYR A 92 4.45 4.34 -9.28
CA TYR A 92 3.96 4.14 -10.63
C TYR A 92 4.65 2.95 -11.30
N TYR A 93 5.99 2.89 -11.23
CA TYR A 93 6.74 1.75 -11.75
C TYR A 93 6.31 0.41 -11.13
N ASN A 94 6.23 0.32 -9.80
CA ASN A 94 5.82 -0.91 -9.11
C ASN A 94 4.37 -1.30 -9.44
N TYR A 95 3.47 -0.33 -9.53
CA TYR A 95 2.09 -0.55 -9.95
C TYR A 95 2.03 -1.16 -11.36
N PHE A 96 2.80 -0.63 -12.32
CA PHE A 96 2.81 -1.15 -13.68
C PHE A 96 3.58 -2.46 -13.86
N LYS A 97 4.66 -2.67 -13.10
CA LYS A 97 5.40 -3.93 -13.02
C LYS A 97 4.49 -5.06 -12.53
N ASN A 98 3.73 -4.81 -11.47
CA ASN A 98 2.74 -5.76 -10.94
C ASN A 98 1.52 -5.90 -11.89
N LYS A 99 1.24 -4.90 -12.73
CA LYS A 99 0.22 -4.96 -13.79
C LYS A 99 0.59 -5.79 -15.04
N LYS A 100 1.76 -6.41 -15.15
CA LYS A 100 1.94 -7.48 -16.17
C LYS A 100 0.90 -8.61 -16.03
N TYR A 101 0.18 -8.68 -14.90
CA TYR A 101 -1.00 -9.52 -14.68
C TYR A 101 -2.37 -8.92 -15.11
N TYR A 102 -2.43 -7.65 -15.55
CA TYR A 102 -3.67 -6.89 -15.84
C TYR A 102 -3.64 -6.17 -17.22
N ILE A 103 -2.98 -6.77 -18.20
CA ILE A 103 -2.55 -6.16 -19.49
C ILE A 103 -3.66 -5.56 -20.39
N ASN A 104 -4.95 -5.68 -20.06
CA ASN A 104 -6.02 -5.38 -21.02
C ASN A 104 -6.73 -4.01 -20.91
N TYR A 105 -6.07 -2.89 -20.60
CA TYR A 105 -6.76 -1.59 -20.70
C TYR A 105 -6.02 -0.49 -21.46
N LYS A 106 -6.67 -0.14 -22.59
CA LYS A 106 -6.32 0.68 -23.75
C LYS A 106 -6.28 2.21 -23.52
N SER A 107 -5.60 2.87 -24.47
CA SER A 107 -5.67 4.27 -24.97
C SER A 107 -4.94 5.41 -24.24
N PHE A 108 -4.36 6.32 -25.02
CA PHE A 108 -3.43 7.40 -24.59
C PHE A 108 -4.11 8.48 -23.72
N VAL A 109 -5.40 8.76 -23.94
CA VAL A 109 -6.21 9.66 -23.10
C VAL A 109 -6.54 9.03 -21.74
N VAL A 110 -6.71 7.70 -21.73
CA VAL A 110 -6.86 6.90 -20.51
C VAL A 110 -5.56 6.87 -19.72
N LYS A 111 -4.39 6.91 -20.37
CA LYS A 111 -3.08 6.98 -19.67
C LYS A 111 -2.93 8.24 -18.81
N HIS A 112 -3.38 9.42 -19.26
CA HIS A 112 -3.28 10.65 -18.46
C HIS A 112 -4.23 10.66 -17.25
N LYS A 113 -5.50 10.29 -17.44
CA LYS A 113 -6.45 10.16 -16.32
C LYS A 113 -6.04 9.05 -15.35
N GLN A 114 -5.51 7.94 -15.86
CA GLN A 114 -4.94 6.88 -15.02
C GLN A 114 -3.71 7.36 -14.26
N LYS A 115 -2.82 8.16 -14.89
CA LYS A 115 -1.65 8.74 -14.21
C LYS A 115 -2.07 9.56 -12.99
N ILE A 116 -2.98 10.52 -13.17
CA ILE A 116 -3.53 11.34 -12.07
C ILE A 116 -4.17 10.47 -10.99
N THR A 117 -4.94 9.45 -11.39
CA THR A 117 -5.58 8.53 -10.44
C THR A 117 -4.55 7.72 -9.65
N ILE A 118 -3.46 7.28 -10.28
CA ILE A 118 -2.40 6.50 -9.65
C ILE A 118 -1.57 7.38 -8.71
N GLU A 119 -1.24 8.61 -9.12
CA GLU A 119 -0.59 9.62 -8.29
C GLU A 119 -1.41 9.90 -7.03
N ASN A 120 -2.71 10.14 -7.19
CA ASN A 120 -3.62 10.33 -6.06
C ASN A 120 -3.64 9.11 -5.12
N ASN A 121 -3.65 7.89 -5.66
CA ASN A 121 -3.56 6.68 -4.85
C ASN A 121 -2.22 6.57 -4.12
N ALA A 122 -1.10 6.94 -4.78
CA ALA A 122 0.23 6.94 -4.18
C ALA A 122 0.30 7.91 -2.99
N ILE A 123 -0.26 9.11 -3.14
CA ILE A 123 -0.30 10.13 -2.09
C ILE A 123 -1.22 9.70 -0.94
N VAL A 124 -2.42 9.19 -1.24
CA VAL A 124 -3.39 8.76 -0.23
C VAL A 124 -2.83 7.61 0.61
N THR A 125 -2.25 6.59 -0.05
CA THR A 125 -1.64 5.45 0.66
C THR A 125 -0.46 5.87 1.51
N LEU A 126 0.42 6.74 1.00
CA LEU A 126 1.53 7.32 1.75
C LEU A 126 1.04 8.07 2.99
N LYS A 127 -0.01 8.88 2.85
CA LYS A 127 -0.61 9.64 3.96
C LYS A 127 -1.27 8.75 5.00
N ILE A 128 -1.85 7.62 4.60
CA ILE A 128 -2.40 6.65 5.54
C ILE A 128 -1.26 6.05 6.36
N ILE A 129 -0.19 5.60 5.70
CA ILE A 129 0.97 4.98 6.38
C ILE A 129 1.60 5.97 7.36
N SER A 130 1.77 7.23 6.96
CA SER A 130 2.35 8.28 7.81
C SER A 130 1.51 8.60 9.06
N GLN A 131 0.26 8.16 9.10
CA GLN A 131 -0.67 8.40 10.21
C GLN A 131 -0.95 7.13 11.03
N LEU A 132 -0.44 5.95 10.65
CA LEU A 132 -0.78 4.68 11.31
C LEU A 132 -0.36 4.58 12.78
N ASN A 133 0.63 5.39 13.20
CA ASN A 133 1.05 5.51 14.59
C ASN A 133 0.10 6.36 15.45
N LYS A 134 -0.81 7.14 14.83
CA LYS A 134 -1.77 8.01 15.52
C LYS A 134 -3.03 7.24 15.88
N ASP A 135 -3.75 7.72 16.89
CA ASP A 135 -5.00 7.13 17.36
C ASP A 135 -6.04 6.98 16.24
N ASN A 136 -6.15 8.00 15.38
CA ASN A 136 -7.06 8.01 14.24
C ASN A 136 -6.50 7.31 12.99
N GLY A 137 -5.25 6.84 13.01
CA GLY A 137 -4.58 6.23 11.87
C GLY A 137 -5.25 4.94 11.39
N VAL A 138 -5.64 4.09 12.35
CA VAL A 138 -6.35 2.84 12.05
C VAL A 138 -7.75 3.13 11.49
N TYR A 139 -8.44 4.12 12.04
CA TYR A 139 -9.72 4.57 11.51
C TYR A 139 -9.60 5.06 10.06
N ASN A 140 -8.58 5.86 9.75
CA ASN A 140 -8.32 6.34 8.39
C ASN A 140 -7.99 5.20 7.43
N LEU A 141 -7.22 4.20 7.87
CA LEU A 141 -6.97 2.98 7.09
C LEU A 141 -8.27 2.22 6.82
N ILE A 142 -9.11 2.00 7.84
CA ILE A 142 -10.40 1.31 7.67
C ILE A 142 -11.32 2.08 6.71
N GLN A 143 -11.40 3.40 6.85
CA GLN A 143 -12.18 4.27 5.95
C GLN A 143 -11.67 4.19 4.51
N TYR A 144 -10.35 4.20 4.33
CA TYR A 144 -9.75 4.00 3.02
C TYR A 144 -10.13 2.65 2.43
N LEU A 145 -10.00 1.57 3.19
CA LEU A 145 -10.32 0.22 2.71
C LEU A 145 -11.82 0.04 2.38
N LYS A 146 -12.71 0.75 3.09
CA LYS A 146 -14.18 0.68 2.91
C LYS A 146 -14.71 1.42 1.68
N LYS A 147 -14.15 2.60 1.38
CA LYS A 147 -14.58 3.45 0.26
C LYS A 147 -14.24 2.83 -1.10
#